data_AF-A0A519L932-F1
#
_entry.id   AF-A0A519L932-F1
#
_cell.length_a   1.000
_cell.length_b   1.000
_cell.length_c   1.000
_cell.angle_alpha   90.00
_cell.angle_beta   90.00
_cell.angle_gamma   90.00
#
_symmetry.space_group_name_H-M   'P 1'
#
loop_
_entity.id
_entity.type
_entity.pdbx_description
1 polymer ?
#
loop_
_entity_poly.entity_id
_entity_poly.type
_entity_poly.pdbx_seq_one_letter_code
_entity_poly.pdbx_strand_id
1 'polypeptide(L)'
;MIALLAAAAVAVTPAAQTDYTAEDMGRASIFAGMCSTIGWVSSRDQVLGQAQAYATRHPDQSDQQIAAAMTVGTDAAKAEIEAAIAAFRADRDGAPLKAYLRRMCDQVATDMPAFLSRQADTDQRFEARMTEVLGSL
;
A
#
# COMPACT_ATOMS: atom_id res chain seq x y z
N MET A 1 -18.10 -32.07 -45.40
CA MET A 1 -16.94 -31.34 -44.85
C MET A 1 -17.31 -30.86 -43.46
N ILE A 2 -16.71 -31.43 -42.42
CA ILE A 2 -16.94 -31.02 -41.02
C ILE A 2 -15.88 -29.96 -40.71
N ALA A 3 -16.30 -28.71 -40.59
CA ALA A 3 -15.43 -27.63 -40.15
C ALA A 3 -15.23 -27.76 -38.63
N LEU A 4 -14.02 -28.14 -38.21
CA LEU A 4 -13.62 -28.13 -36.80
C LEU A 4 -13.52 -26.67 -36.33
N LEU A 5 -14.37 -26.31 -35.36
CA LEU A 5 -14.23 -25.08 -34.59
C LEU A 5 -13.11 -25.29 -33.55
N ALA A 6 -11.96 -24.67 -33.78
CA ALA A 6 -10.90 -24.58 -32.78
C ALA A 6 -11.31 -23.56 -31.70
N ALA A 7 -11.75 -24.05 -30.54
CA ALA A 7 -11.94 -23.23 -29.36
C ALA A 7 -10.57 -22.82 -28.82
N ALA A 8 -10.19 -21.56 -29.02
CA ALA A 8 -9.04 -20.98 -28.36
C ALA A 8 -9.35 -20.86 -26.86
N ALA A 9 -8.86 -21.81 -26.07
CA ALA A 9 -8.86 -21.70 -24.62
C ALA A 9 -7.90 -20.56 -24.25
N VAL A 10 -8.45 -19.41 -23.91
CA VAL A 10 -7.70 -18.32 -23.28
C VAL A 10 -7.23 -18.86 -21.93
N ALA A 11 -5.98 -19.31 -21.86
CA ALA A 11 -5.35 -19.71 -20.63
C ALA A 11 -5.31 -18.47 -19.73
N VAL A 12 -6.15 -18.45 -18.70
CA VAL A 12 -6.04 -17.48 -17.61
C VAL A 12 -4.80 -17.89 -16.83
N THR A 13 -3.65 -17.33 -17.21
CA THR A 13 -2.45 -17.42 -16.38
C THR A 13 -2.80 -16.77 -15.05
N PRO A 14 -2.81 -17.48 -13.91
CA PRO A 14 -2.98 -16.82 -12.63
C PRO A 14 -1.88 -15.77 -12.53
N ALA A 15 -2.27 -14.53 -12.24
CA ALA A 15 -1.30 -13.48 -11.94
C ALA A 15 -0.36 -14.05 -10.87
N ALA A 16 0.95 -14.04 -11.14
CA ALA A 16 1.93 -14.42 -10.16
C ALA A 16 1.67 -13.54 -8.92
N GLN A 17 1.21 -14.15 -7.83
CA GLN A 17 1.06 -13.44 -6.58
C GLN A 17 2.46 -13.05 -6.15
N THR A 18 2.78 -11.75 -6.19
CA THR A 18 4.01 -11.23 -5.62
C THR A 18 4.03 -11.65 -4.16
N ASP A 19 5.04 -12.45 -3.78
CA ASP A 19 5.17 -12.91 -2.40
C ASP A 19 5.87 -11.83 -1.58
N TYR A 20 5.07 -10.87 -1.10
CA TYR A 20 5.54 -9.81 -0.21
C TYR A 20 6.08 -10.40 1.09
N THR A 21 7.16 -9.84 1.60
CA THR A 21 7.66 -10.23 2.92
C THR A 21 6.74 -9.67 4.02
N ALA A 22 6.79 -10.25 5.21
CA ALA A 22 6.11 -9.67 6.38
C ALA A 22 6.57 -8.22 6.65
N GLU A 23 7.84 -7.88 6.38
CA GLU A 23 8.34 -6.50 6.47
C GLU A 23 7.62 -5.57 5.48
N ASP A 24 7.50 -5.97 4.20
CA ASP A 24 6.78 -5.21 3.18
C ASP A 24 5.33 -4.97 3.59
N MET A 25 4.66 -6.00 4.14
CA MET A 25 3.28 -5.88 4.62
C MET A 25 3.16 -4.93 5.82
N GLY A 26 4.12 -4.97 6.74
CA GLY A 26 4.19 -4.03 7.86
C GLY A 26 4.33 -2.59 7.39
N ARG A 27 5.26 -2.35 6.46
CA ARG A 27 5.48 -1.04 5.83
C ARG A 27 4.22 -0.56 5.11
N ALA A 28 3.64 -1.40 4.26
CA ALA A 28 2.43 -1.09 3.50
C ALA A 28 1.21 -0.82 4.41
N SER A 29 1.13 -1.46 5.58
CA SER A 29 0.05 -1.20 6.55
C SER A 29 0.06 0.23 7.08
N ILE A 30 1.24 0.77 7.39
CA ILE A 30 1.39 2.17 7.83
C ILE A 30 1.00 3.13 6.72
N PHE A 31 1.51 2.92 5.51
CA PHE A 31 1.16 3.75 4.38
C PHE A 31 -0.33 3.61 4.04
N ALA A 32 -0.93 2.42 4.04
CA ALA A 32 -2.35 2.25 3.76
C ALA A 32 -3.23 3.03 4.75
N GLY A 33 -2.91 2.97 6.05
CA GLY A 33 -3.57 3.76 7.08
C GLY A 33 -3.46 5.27 6.81
N MET A 34 -2.25 5.78 6.62
CA MET A 34 -2.02 7.20 6.31
C MET A 34 -2.70 7.63 5.00
N CYS A 35 -2.48 6.90 3.91
CA CYS A 35 -3.01 7.15 2.57
C CYS A 35 -4.55 7.18 2.53
N SER A 36 -5.20 6.35 3.37
CA SER A 36 -6.66 6.37 3.50
C SER A 36 -7.20 7.69 4.05
N THR A 37 -6.41 8.39 4.89
CA THR A 37 -6.79 9.70 5.42
C THR A 37 -6.60 10.84 4.43
N ILE A 38 -5.81 10.61 3.36
CA ILE A 38 -5.44 11.60 2.35
C ILE A 38 -5.93 11.22 0.93
N GLY A 39 -6.97 10.40 0.82
CA GLY A 39 -7.76 10.27 -0.42
C GLY A 39 -7.74 8.90 -1.12
N TRP A 40 -6.91 7.95 -0.68
CA TRP A 40 -7.00 6.57 -1.17
C TRP A 40 -8.06 5.80 -0.39
N VAL A 41 -8.48 4.66 -0.92
CA VAL A 41 -9.43 3.79 -0.23
C VAL A 41 -8.70 2.56 0.27
N SER A 42 -8.81 2.32 1.58
CA SER A 42 -8.31 1.13 2.25
C SER A 42 -9.47 0.37 2.88
N SER A 43 -9.37 -0.96 2.90
CA SER A 43 -10.29 -1.83 3.62
C SER A 43 -9.54 -2.60 4.69
N ARG A 44 -9.86 -2.35 5.96
CA ARG A 44 -9.28 -3.07 7.09
C ARG A 44 -9.46 -4.58 6.97
N ASP A 45 -10.63 -5.02 6.54
CA ASP A 45 -10.93 -6.46 6.40
C ASP A 45 -10.08 -7.11 5.31
N GLN A 46 -9.80 -6.40 4.22
CA GLN A 46 -8.92 -6.90 3.16
C GLN A 46 -7.47 -6.96 3.62
N VAL A 47 -6.99 -5.97 4.37
CA VAL A 47 -5.64 -5.98 4.99
C VAL A 47 -5.50 -7.17 5.95
N LEU A 48 -6.50 -7.40 6.82
CA LEU A 48 -6.49 -8.55 7.74
C LEU A 48 -6.54 -9.88 7.00
N GLY A 49 -7.34 -9.98 5.93
CA GLY A 49 -7.39 -11.16 5.08
C GLY A 49 -6.05 -11.47 4.41
N GLN A 50 -5.29 -10.45 4.00
CA GLN A 50 -3.95 -10.64 3.44
C GLN A 50 -2.93 -11.10 4.50
N ALA A 51 -2.99 -10.56 5.72
CA ALA A 51 -2.14 -11.04 6.82
C ALA A 51 -2.39 -12.53 7.12
N GLN A 52 -3.66 -12.95 7.12
CA GLN A 52 -4.02 -14.37 7.28
C GLN A 52 -3.56 -15.23 6.09
N ALA A 53 -3.70 -14.74 4.86
CA ALA A 53 -3.23 -15.42 3.67
C ALA A 53 -1.69 -15.54 3.62
N TYR A 54 -0.97 -14.56 4.17
CA TYR A 54 0.49 -14.66 4.36
C TYR A 54 0.82 -15.77 5.36
N ALA A 55 0.25 -15.75 6.57
CA ALA A 55 0.51 -16.79 7.59
C ALA A 55 0.20 -18.22 7.08
N THR A 56 -0.86 -18.37 6.27
CA THR A 56 -1.22 -19.65 5.65
C THR A 56 -0.16 -20.14 4.64
N ARG A 57 0.51 -19.23 3.93
CA ARG A 57 1.55 -19.54 2.94
C ARG A 57 2.94 -19.72 3.54
N HIS A 58 3.15 -19.22 4.76
CA HIS A 58 4.42 -19.28 5.50
C HIS A 58 4.27 -20.09 6.81
N PRO A 59 3.86 -21.37 6.76
CA PRO A 59 3.58 -22.17 7.95
C PRO A 59 4.83 -22.52 8.78
N ASP A 60 6.02 -22.31 8.22
CA ASP A 60 7.31 -22.43 8.90
C ASP A 60 7.64 -21.22 9.78
N GLN A 61 6.93 -20.10 9.61
CA GLN A 61 7.03 -18.91 10.44
C GLN A 61 5.94 -18.94 11.53
N SER A 62 6.35 -18.73 12.78
CA SER A 62 5.40 -18.50 13.87
C SER A 62 4.76 -17.11 13.78
N ASP A 63 3.55 -16.95 14.31
CA ASP A 63 2.87 -15.64 14.40
C ASP A 63 3.77 -14.56 15.02
N GLN A 64 4.61 -14.92 15.99
CA GLN A 64 5.56 -13.99 16.62
C GLN A 64 6.66 -13.53 15.65
N GLN A 65 7.20 -14.42 14.81
CA GLN A 65 8.19 -14.06 13.80
C GLN A 65 7.59 -13.15 12.73
N ILE A 66 6.38 -13.46 12.28
CA ILE A 66 5.64 -12.64 11.32
C ILE A 66 5.38 -11.24 11.91
N ALA A 67 4.86 -11.17 13.13
CA ALA A 67 4.58 -9.90 13.81
C ALA A 67 5.86 -9.06 14.07
N ALA A 68 6.97 -9.71 14.41
CA ALA A 68 8.25 -9.03 14.59
C ALA A 68 8.76 -8.42 13.27
N ALA A 69 8.71 -9.17 12.17
CA ALA A 69 9.07 -8.68 10.85
C ALA A 69 8.14 -7.54 10.37
N MET A 70 6.82 -7.68 10.57
CA MET A 70 5.88 -6.57 10.30
C MET A 70 6.19 -5.32 11.12
N THR A 71 6.68 -5.48 12.35
CA THR A 71 7.09 -4.35 13.21
C THR A 71 8.31 -3.64 12.64
N VAL A 72 9.31 -4.36 12.13
CA VAL A 72 10.48 -3.78 11.45
C VAL A 72 10.04 -2.91 10.26
N GLY A 73 9.16 -3.43 9.40
CA GLY A 73 8.62 -2.67 8.27
C GLY A 73 7.80 -1.45 8.70
N THR A 74 7.02 -1.58 9.78
CA THR A 74 6.25 -0.49 10.39
C THR A 74 7.15 0.64 10.87
N ASP A 75 8.21 0.31 11.60
CA ASP A 75 9.12 1.31 12.16
C ASP A 75 9.95 1.99 11.08
N ALA A 76 10.35 1.26 10.04
CA ALA A 76 10.98 1.84 8.85
C ALA A 76 10.05 2.86 8.16
N ALA A 77 8.77 2.54 7.96
CA ALA A 77 7.80 3.46 7.37
C ALA A 77 7.62 4.74 8.21
N LYS A 78 7.53 4.61 9.54
CA LYS A 78 7.43 5.76 10.45
C LYS A 78 8.65 6.67 10.33
N ALA A 79 9.85 6.11 10.38
CA ALA A 79 11.10 6.87 10.27
C ALA A 79 11.16 7.69 8.97
N GLU A 80 10.71 7.11 7.85
CA GLU A 80 10.66 7.83 6.58
C GLU A 80 9.63 8.96 6.55
N ILE A 81 8.44 8.73 7.12
CA ILE A 81 7.40 9.76 7.23
C ILE A 81 7.91 10.91 8.12
N GLU A 82 8.55 10.59 9.24
CA GLU A 82 9.14 11.57 10.15
C GLU A 82 10.23 12.40 9.45
N ALA A 83 11.10 11.75 8.67
CA ALA A 83 12.13 12.43 7.88
C ALA A 83 11.51 13.37 6.83
N ALA A 84 10.47 12.94 6.13
CA ALA A 84 9.77 13.77 5.15
C ALA A 84 9.08 14.99 5.80
N ILE A 85 8.48 14.80 6.99
CA ILE A 85 7.89 15.89 7.77
C ILE A 85 8.97 16.84 8.30
N ALA A 86 10.12 16.33 8.75
CA ALA A 86 11.23 17.15 9.19
C ALA A 86 11.77 18.03 8.06
N ALA A 87 11.92 17.48 6.85
CA ALA A 87 12.31 18.24 5.66
C ALA A 87 11.29 19.35 5.34
N PHE A 88 9.99 19.03 5.37
CA PHE A 88 8.94 20.05 5.21
C PHE A 88 9.04 21.16 6.26
N ARG A 89 9.28 20.83 7.53
CA ARG A 89 9.39 21.83 8.61
C ARG A 89 10.60 22.75 8.44
N ALA A 90 11.69 22.25 7.86
CA ALA A 90 12.89 23.02 7.59
C ALA A 90 12.69 24.01 6.43
N ASP A 91 12.16 23.53 5.31
CA ASP A 91 12.10 24.31 4.07
C ASP A 91 10.78 25.07 3.89
N ARG A 92 9.73 24.67 4.63
CA ARG A 92 8.35 25.16 4.52
C ARG A 92 7.74 25.05 3.12
N ASP A 93 8.39 24.32 2.22
CA ASP A 93 7.84 23.91 0.94
C ASP A 93 7.13 22.56 1.07
N GLY A 94 5.81 22.57 0.88
CA GLY A 94 4.98 21.37 0.94
C GLY A 94 5.04 20.50 -0.31
N ALA A 95 5.60 20.98 -1.43
CA ALA A 95 5.60 20.24 -2.69
C ALA A 95 6.39 18.91 -2.60
N PRO A 96 7.60 18.86 -2.01
CA PRO A 96 8.33 17.60 -1.83
C PRO A 96 7.57 16.59 -0.97
N LEU A 97 6.95 17.03 0.14
CA LEU A 97 6.17 16.15 1.01
C LEU A 97 4.95 15.59 0.28
N LYS A 98 4.22 16.42 -0.47
CA LYS A 98 3.10 15.96 -1.30
C LYS A 98 3.55 14.93 -2.34
N ALA A 99 4.62 15.21 -3.08
CA ALA A 99 5.14 14.29 -4.08
C ALA A 99 5.57 12.95 -3.47
N TYR A 100 6.24 12.99 -2.31
CA TYR A 100 6.64 11.80 -1.56
C TYR A 100 5.42 10.95 -1.15
N LEU A 101 4.44 11.55 -0.46
CA LEU A 101 3.27 10.85 0.03
C LEU A 101 2.45 10.25 -1.12
N ARG A 102 2.24 11.01 -2.19
CA ARG A 102 1.55 10.54 -3.39
C ARG A 102 2.24 9.31 -3.98
N ARG A 103 3.55 9.37 -4.18
CA ARG A 103 4.34 8.24 -4.71
C ARG A 103 4.21 7.00 -3.82
N MET A 104 4.31 7.15 -2.51
CA MET A 104 4.19 6.01 -1.59
C MET A 104 2.79 5.40 -1.60
N CYS A 105 1.74 6.22 -1.65
CA CYS A 105 0.37 5.73 -1.76
C CYS A 105 0.12 5.02 -3.09
N ASP A 106 0.64 5.55 -4.20
CA ASP A 106 0.53 4.91 -5.52
C ASP A 106 1.31 3.61 -5.61
N GLN A 107 2.47 3.53 -4.96
CA GLN A 107 3.24 2.29 -4.88
C GLN A 107 2.47 1.21 -4.13
N VAL A 108 1.92 1.52 -2.94
CA VAL A 108 1.12 0.55 -2.17
C VAL A 108 -0.13 0.14 -2.93
N ALA A 109 -0.81 1.07 -3.60
CA ALA A 109 -1.98 0.74 -4.40
C ALA A 109 -1.67 -0.15 -5.62
N THR A 110 -0.45 -0.04 -6.15
CA THR A 110 0.01 -0.87 -7.29
C THR A 110 0.45 -2.25 -6.81
N ASP A 111 1.27 -2.30 -5.77
CA ASP A 111 1.87 -3.55 -5.28
C ASP A 111 0.84 -4.35 -4.46
N MET A 112 0.14 -3.69 -3.55
CA MET A 112 -0.81 -4.31 -2.64
C MET A 112 -2.21 -3.74 -2.85
N PRO A 113 -2.88 -4.03 -3.98
CA PRO A 113 -4.19 -3.48 -4.29
C PRO A 113 -5.30 -3.90 -3.30
N ALA A 114 -5.06 -4.97 -2.51
CA ALA A 114 -5.92 -5.37 -1.41
C ALA A 114 -5.77 -4.48 -0.16
N PHE A 115 -4.67 -3.74 -0.03
CA PHE A 115 -4.45 -2.82 1.08
C PHE A 115 -5.01 -1.43 0.76
N LEU A 116 -4.84 -1.01 -0.49
CA LEU A 116 -5.09 0.35 -0.90
C LEU A 116 -5.49 0.38 -2.37
N SER A 117 -6.42 1.26 -2.72
CA SER A 117 -6.86 1.47 -4.10
C SER A 117 -7.12 2.94 -4.40
N ARG A 118 -7.02 3.29 -5.68
CA ARG A 118 -7.40 4.62 -6.19
C ARG A 118 -8.88 4.63 -6.58
N GLN A 119 -9.54 5.76 -6.37
CA GLN A 119 -10.85 6.09 -6.91
C GLN A 119 -10.75 7.27 -7.90
N ALA A 120 -11.82 7.53 -8.64
CA ALA A 120 -11.86 8.61 -9.63
C ALA A 120 -11.57 9.99 -9.03
N ASP A 121 -11.87 10.20 -7.75
CA ASP A 121 -11.67 11.45 -7.03
C ASP A 121 -10.48 11.45 -6.07
N THR A 122 -9.63 10.41 -6.09
CA THR A 122 -8.45 10.30 -5.20
C THR A 122 -7.55 11.52 -5.30
N ASP A 123 -7.31 12.04 -6.51
CA ASP A 123 -6.44 13.20 -6.69
C ASP A 123 -7.03 14.46 -6.07
N GLN A 124 -8.34 14.70 -6.25
CA GLN A 124 -9.02 15.84 -5.65
C GLN A 124 -9.00 15.76 -4.12
N ARG A 125 -9.29 14.60 -3.54
CA ARG A 125 -9.28 14.39 -2.08
C ARG A 125 -7.89 14.58 -1.50
N PHE A 126 -6.85 14.08 -2.18
CA PHE A 126 -5.47 14.28 -1.76
C PHE A 126 -5.08 15.75 -1.76
N GLU A 127 -5.35 16.48 -2.83
CA GLU A 127 -5.00 17.90 -2.92
C GLU A 127 -5.73 18.72 -1.85
N ALA A 128 -7.02 18.46 -1.64
CA ALA A 128 -7.80 19.10 -0.59
C ALA A 128 -7.21 18.81 0.80
N ARG A 129 -6.98 17.52 1.11
CA ARG A 129 -6.50 17.12 2.43
C ARG A 129 -5.08 17.60 2.72
N MET A 130 -4.19 17.51 1.75
CA MET A 130 -2.80 17.98 1.94
C MET A 130 -2.74 19.49 2.14
N THR A 131 -3.64 20.27 1.52
CA THR A 131 -3.74 21.71 1.78
C THR A 131 -4.09 21.99 3.25
N GLU A 132 -5.07 21.26 3.81
CA GLU A 132 -5.44 21.37 5.22
C GLU A 132 -4.30 20.96 6.16
N VAL A 133 -3.68 19.81 5.90
CA VAL A 133 -2.62 19.25 6.75
C VAL A 133 -1.41 20.19 6.77
N LEU A 134 -0.93 20.62 5.60
CA LEU A 134 0.23 21.52 5.51
C LEU A 134 -0.05 22.89 6.14
N GLY A 135 -1.30 23.37 6.10
CA GLY A 135 -1.70 24.60 6.80
C GLY A 135 -1.69 24.48 8.33
N SER A 136 -1.62 23.26 8.87
CA SER A 136 -1.64 22.99 10.32
C SER A 136 -0.29 22.58 10.93
N LEU A 137 0.73 22.37 10.09
CA LEU A 137 2.08 21.88 10.46
C LEU A 137 3.14 23.00 10.46
#